data_AF-A0A2T4IDL9-F1
#
_entry.id   AF-A0A2T4IDL9-F1
#
_cell.length_a   1.000
_cell.length_b   1.000
_cell.length_c   1.000
_cell.angle_alpha   90.00
_cell.angle_beta   90.00
_cell.angle_gamma   90.00
#
_symmetry.space_group_name_H-M   'P 1'
#
loop_
_entity.id
_entity.type
_entity.pdbx_description
1 polymer ?
#
loop_
_entity_poly.entity_id
_entity_poly.type
_entity_poly.pdbx_seq_one_letter_code
_entity_poly.pdbx_strand_id
1 'polypeptide(L)'
;MTLDIDLVSDFVCPWCFLGKVRLDKAIAELRAERPGLDLRVNWLPFFLNPDTPPAGEPYRPFLEAKFGGPQGAQRVLDEVSAAAAGDGLSFAFERIRSRPNTLLAHRLCYRAQRLGSTPARVAALTDALFRAHFQLGLDIGDPETLAELAAGSGERRDEIAEYLASDADREAVQRMAGGLRRQGVDSVPFFIIHRKIGVAGAQSAAVLGATILQALGEGGQA
;
A
#
# COMPACT_ATOMS: atom_id res chain seq x y z
N MET A 1 20.91 11.01 -9.68
CA MET A 1 20.97 9.83 -8.79
C MET A 1 19.55 9.58 -8.32
N THR A 2 19.02 8.38 -8.52
CA THR A 2 17.67 8.01 -8.07
C THR A 2 17.73 7.53 -6.61
N LEU A 3 16.86 8.04 -5.76
CA LEU A 3 16.67 7.55 -4.40
C LEU A 3 15.47 6.60 -4.38
N ASP A 4 15.74 5.35 -4.01
CA ASP A 4 14.72 4.32 -3.81
C ASP A 4 14.08 4.40 -2.43
N ILE A 5 12.75 4.34 -2.40
CA ILE A 5 11.93 4.26 -1.19
C ILE A 5 11.11 2.98 -1.30
N ASP A 6 11.50 1.94 -0.56
CA ASP A 6 10.70 0.72 -0.54
C ASP A 6 9.59 0.87 0.51
N LEU A 7 8.33 0.84 0.07
CA LEU A 7 7.15 0.86 0.91
C LEU A 7 6.60 -0.55 1.07
N VAL A 8 6.83 -1.14 2.24
CA VAL A 8 6.23 -2.41 2.65
C VAL A 8 4.81 -2.15 3.11
N SER A 9 3.84 -2.77 2.44
CA SER A 9 2.43 -2.40 2.57
C SER A 9 1.47 -3.57 2.33
N ASP A 10 0.24 -3.45 2.82
CA ASP A 10 -0.89 -4.30 2.48
C ASP A 10 -2.10 -3.44 2.08
N PHE A 11 -2.78 -3.80 0.99
CA PHE A 11 -3.87 -2.98 0.41
C PHE A 11 -5.16 -2.98 1.26
N VAL A 12 -5.25 -3.87 2.26
CA VAL A 12 -6.31 -3.92 3.28
C VAL A 12 -5.91 -3.25 4.60
N CYS A 13 -4.76 -2.58 4.65
CA CYS A 13 -4.32 -1.81 5.82
C CYS A 13 -4.71 -0.32 5.67
N PRO A 14 -5.61 0.23 6.50
CA PRO A 14 -6.01 1.64 6.38
C PRO A 14 -4.86 2.60 6.73
N TRP A 15 -3.98 2.20 7.65
CA TRP A 15 -2.75 2.94 7.95
C TRP A 15 -1.77 2.96 6.78
N CYS A 16 -1.74 1.92 5.93
CA CYS A 16 -0.93 1.94 4.71
C CYS A 16 -1.44 2.97 3.72
N PHE A 17 -2.76 3.11 3.59
CA PHE A 17 -3.33 4.13 2.70
C PHE A 17 -2.96 5.54 3.20
N LEU A 18 -3.10 5.80 4.50
CA LEU A 18 -2.66 7.06 5.10
C LEU A 18 -1.15 7.29 4.92
N GLY A 19 -0.33 6.25 5.14
CA GLY A 19 1.12 6.31 4.93
C GLY A 19 1.50 6.64 3.49
N LYS A 20 0.79 6.08 2.50
CA LYS A 20 0.94 6.43 1.08
C LYS A 20 0.64 7.91 0.85
N VAL A 21 -0.52 8.40 1.31
CA VAL A 21 -0.93 9.82 1.14
C VAL A 21 0.14 10.76 1.72
N ARG A 22 0.66 10.44 2.90
CA ARG A 22 1.71 11.23 3.55
C ARG A 22 3.05 11.16 2.81
N LEU A 23 3.41 10.00 2.27
CA LEU A 23 4.61 9.84 1.44
C LEU A 23 4.49 10.64 0.14
N ASP A 24 3.35 10.56 -0.55
CA ASP A 24 3.13 11.31 -1.79
C ASP A 24 3.21 12.81 -1.55
N LYS A 25 2.64 13.30 -0.44
CA LYS A 25 2.76 14.70 -0.02
C LYS A 25 4.23 15.10 0.22
N ALA A 26 4.98 14.30 0.97
CA ALA A 26 6.40 14.55 1.21
C ALA A 26 7.22 14.59 -0.11
N ILE A 27 6.95 13.66 -1.03
CA ILE A 27 7.61 13.61 -2.34
C ILE A 27 7.26 14.85 -3.17
N ALA A 28 6.00 15.29 -3.16
CA ALA A 28 5.56 16.48 -3.89
C ALA A 28 6.23 17.75 -3.36
N GLU A 29 6.28 17.92 -2.03
CA GLU A 29 6.97 19.04 -1.36
C GLU A 29 8.46 19.05 -1.71
N LEU A 30 9.14 17.90 -1.58
CA LEU A 30 10.56 17.78 -1.92
C LEU A 30 10.86 18.06 -3.39
N ARG A 31 10.01 17.63 -4.33
CA ARG A 31 10.18 17.92 -5.76
C ARG A 31 9.99 19.40 -6.07
N ALA A 32 9.08 20.08 -5.36
CA ALA A 32 8.90 21.53 -5.51
C ALA A 32 10.12 22.31 -5.01
N GLU A 33 10.69 21.89 -3.88
CA GLU A 33 11.91 22.50 -3.32
C GLU A 33 13.18 22.13 -4.11
N ARG A 34 13.21 20.91 -4.68
CA ARG A 34 14.38 20.34 -5.36
C ARG A 34 13.97 19.66 -6.67
N PRO A 35 13.79 20.43 -7.76
CA PRO A 35 13.30 19.90 -9.05
C PRO A 35 14.17 18.81 -9.69
N GLY A 36 15.43 18.67 -9.27
CA GLY A 36 16.35 17.63 -9.74
C GLY A 36 16.32 16.33 -8.92
N LEU A 37 15.50 16.25 -7.87
CA LEU A 37 15.45 15.08 -6.99
C LEU A 37 14.60 13.97 -7.61
N ASP A 38 15.27 12.91 -8.04
CA ASP A 38 14.63 11.72 -8.59
C ASP A 38 14.32 10.72 -7.47
N LEU A 39 13.05 10.65 -7.09
CA LEU A 39 12.53 9.74 -6.06
C LEU A 39 11.70 8.64 -6.71
N ARG A 40 12.05 7.38 -6.42
CA ARG A 40 11.34 6.20 -6.89
C ARG A 40 10.76 5.42 -5.71
N VAL A 41 9.46 5.18 -5.74
CA VAL A 41 8.77 4.36 -4.74
C VAL A 41 8.63 2.94 -5.28
N ASN A 42 9.13 1.96 -4.55
CA ASN A 42 8.94 0.55 -4.83
C ASN A 42 7.96 -0.03 -3.80
N TRP A 43 6.99 -0.81 -4.25
CA TRP A 43 5.98 -1.43 -3.42
C TRP A 43 6.37 -2.86 -3.10
N LEU A 44 6.50 -3.16 -1.81
CA LEU A 44 6.85 -4.48 -1.32
C LEU A 44 5.66 -5.12 -0.59
N PRO A 45 5.34 -6.39 -0.88
CA PRO A 45 4.14 -7.03 -0.38
C PRO A 45 4.25 -7.39 1.10
N PHE A 46 3.19 -7.11 1.83
CA PHE A 46 2.96 -7.63 3.17
C PHE A 46 1.57 -8.22 3.25
N PHE A 47 1.43 -9.33 3.98
CA PHE A 47 0.14 -9.92 4.28
C PHE A 47 -0.14 -9.71 5.77
N LEU A 48 -1.04 -8.79 6.09
CA LEU A 48 -1.49 -8.54 7.47
C LEU A 48 -2.12 -9.79 8.07
N ASN A 49 -2.84 -10.52 7.24
CA ASN A 49 -3.56 -11.72 7.63
C ASN A 49 -3.34 -12.80 6.55
N PRO A 50 -2.20 -13.51 6.59
CA PRO A 50 -1.81 -14.46 5.55
C PRO A 50 -2.72 -15.69 5.44
N ASP A 51 -3.59 -15.89 6.43
CA ASP A 51 -4.58 -16.95 6.56
C ASP A 51 -5.94 -16.61 5.90
N THR A 52 -6.10 -15.40 5.36
CA THR A 52 -7.35 -15.00 4.68
C THR A 52 -7.67 -15.97 3.53
N PRO A 53 -8.86 -16.62 3.51
CA PRO A 53 -9.23 -17.53 2.43
C PRO A 53 -9.21 -16.84 1.06
N PRO A 54 -8.96 -17.57 -0.05
CA PRO A 54 -8.98 -16.96 -1.39
C PRO A 54 -10.27 -16.22 -1.73
N ALA A 55 -11.41 -16.71 -1.24
CA ALA A 55 -12.72 -16.08 -1.42
C ALA A 55 -12.96 -14.84 -0.53
N GLY A 56 -11.99 -14.48 0.31
CA GLY A 56 -12.17 -13.50 1.38
C GLY A 56 -13.06 -14.01 2.51
N GLU A 57 -13.42 -13.12 3.42
CA GLU A 57 -14.39 -13.39 4.47
C GLU A 57 -15.13 -12.10 4.89
N PRO A 58 -16.25 -12.19 5.62
CA PRO A 58 -16.98 -11.00 6.05
C PRO A 58 -16.15 -10.01 6.89
N TYR A 59 -16.09 -8.75 6.45
CA TYR A 59 -15.22 -7.73 7.04
C TYR A 59 -15.57 -7.37 8.48
N ARG A 60 -16.85 -7.08 8.76
CA ARG A 60 -17.32 -6.68 10.10
C ARG A 60 -17.12 -7.79 11.14
N PRO A 61 -17.57 -9.04 10.92
CA PRO A 61 -17.31 -10.14 11.85
C PRO A 61 -15.83 -10.35 12.17
N PHE A 62 -14.95 -10.25 11.15
CA PHE A 62 -13.50 -10.33 11.37
C PHE A 62 -12.99 -9.23 12.30
N LEU A 63 -13.36 -7.97 12.06
CA LEU A 63 -12.93 -6.86 12.91
C LEU A 63 -13.41 -7.00 14.34
N GLU A 64 -14.67 -7.40 14.52
CA GLU A 64 -15.26 -7.61 15.84
C GLU A 64 -14.54 -8.73 16.59
N ALA A 65 -14.26 -9.85 15.93
CA ALA A 65 -13.48 -10.93 16.53
C ALA A 65 -12.06 -10.47 16.90
N LYS A 66 -11.41 -9.67 16.04
CA LYS A 66 -10.04 -9.19 16.24
C LYS A 66 -9.91 -8.13 17.33
N PHE A 67 -10.90 -7.27 17.49
CA PHE A 67 -10.82 -6.08 18.35
C PHE A 67 -11.76 -6.12 19.57
N GLY A 68 -12.37 -7.27 19.87
CA GLY A 68 -13.15 -7.46 21.10
C GLY A 68 -14.60 -6.94 21.01
N GLY A 69 -15.23 -7.13 19.85
CA GLY A 69 -16.64 -6.83 19.60
C GLY A 69 -16.89 -5.52 18.82
N PRO A 70 -18.17 -5.18 18.59
CA PRO A 70 -18.58 -4.03 17.77
C PRO A 70 -17.98 -2.69 18.20
N GLN A 71 -17.90 -2.44 19.51
CA GLN A 71 -17.34 -1.18 20.03
C GLN A 71 -15.83 -1.09 19.83
N GLY A 72 -15.10 -2.19 20.03
CA GLY A 72 -13.66 -2.25 19.80
C GLY A 72 -13.31 -2.08 18.33
N ALA A 73 -14.08 -2.73 17.44
CA ALA A 73 -13.98 -2.57 16.00
C ALA A 73 -14.26 -1.11 15.58
N GLN A 74 -15.33 -0.49 16.09
CA GLN A 74 -15.64 0.90 15.74
C GLN A 74 -14.55 1.87 16.22
N ARG A 75 -14.04 1.69 17.44
CA ARG A 75 -12.97 2.53 18.00
C ARG A 75 -11.73 2.58 17.12
N VAL A 76 -11.26 1.44 16.61
CA VAL A 76 -10.06 1.40 15.76
C VAL A 76 -10.29 2.00 14.37
N LEU A 77 -11.51 1.92 13.84
CA LEU A 77 -11.89 2.57 12.58
C LEU A 77 -11.98 4.10 12.75
N ASP A 78 -12.54 4.56 13.87
CA ASP A 78 -12.62 5.98 14.21
C ASP A 78 -11.22 6.58 14.42
N GLU A 79 -10.32 5.85 15.07
CA GLU A 79 -8.93 6.26 15.31
C GLU A 79 -8.19 6.55 14.00
N VAL A 80 -8.22 5.62 13.04
CA VAL A 80 -7.55 5.84 11.74
C VAL A 80 -8.26 6.90 10.90
N SER A 81 -9.58 7.04 11.01
CA SER A 81 -10.33 8.10 10.31
C SER A 81 -9.96 9.49 10.85
N ALA A 82 -9.86 9.64 12.17
CA ALA A 82 -9.45 10.88 12.81
C ALA A 82 -8.01 11.24 12.44
N ALA A 83 -7.10 10.25 12.40
CA ALA A 83 -5.72 10.47 12.00
C ALA A 83 -5.57 10.88 10.52
N ALA A 84 -6.48 10.45 9.65
CA ALA A 84 -6.45 10.73 8.22
C ALA A 84 -7.15 12.03 7.82
N ALA A 85 -8.06 12.54 8.66
CA ALA A 85 -8.87 13.72 8.35
C ALA A 85 -8.03 14.96 7.98
N GLY A 86 -6.92 15.18 8.70
CA GLY A 86 -6.00 16.30 8.43
C GLY A 86 -5.21 16.19 7.12
N ASP A 87 -5.16 15.00 6.52
CA ASP A 87 -4.49 14.72 5.26
C ASP A 87 -5.46 14.69 4.06
N GLY A 88 -6.74 15.05 4.28
CA GLY A 88 -7.77 15.03 3.22
C GLY A 88 -8.19 13.61 2.79
N LEU A 89 -7.80 12.59 3.55
CA LEU A 89 -8.17 11.20 3.30
C LEU A 89 -9.41 10.83 4.11
N SER A 90 -10.46 10.41 3.42
CA SER A 90 -11.68 9.86 4.01
C SER A 90 -11.83 8.38 3.70
N PHE A 91 -12.38 7.65 4.67
CA PHE A 91 -12.71 6.24 4.56
C PHE A 91 -14.23 6.06 4.52
N ALA A 92 -14.69 5.04 3.80
CA ALA A 92 -16.08 4.60 3.72
C ALA A 92 -16.17 3.14 4.20
N PHE A 93 -15.72 2.87 5.43
CA PHE A 93 -15.61 1.53 5.99
C PHE A 93 -16.94 0.76 6.03
N GLU A 94 -18.06 1.48 6.12
CA GLU A 94 -19.42 0.95 6.04
C GLU A 94 -19.76 0.32 4.68
N ARG A 95 -19.04 0.69 3.61
CA ARG A 95 -19.21 0.10 2.28
C ARG A 95 -18.46 -1.23 2.14
N ILE A 96 -17.49 -1.51 3.01
CA ILE A 96 -16.64 -2.71 2.92
C ILE A 96 -17.41 -3.92 3.43
N ARG A 97 -17.70 -4.85 2.52
CA ARG A 97 -18.41 -6.10 2.84
C ARG A 97 -17.46 -7.26 3.12
N SER A 98 -16.38 -7.33 2.36
CA SER A 98 -15.41 -8.43 2.37
C SER A 98 -14.06 -7.93 2.85
N ARG A 99 -13.38 -8.76 3.65
CA ARG A 99 -11.95 -8.74 3.87
C ARG A 99 -11.31 -9.61 2.79
N PRO A 100 -10.72 -9.01 1.74
CA PRO A 100 -10.20 -9.78 0.62
C PRO A 100 -8.85 -10.42 0.94
N ASN A 101 -8.55 -11.53 0.27
CA ASN A 101 -7.17 -12.01 0.15
C ASN A 101 -6.41 -11.10 -0.83
N THR A 102 -5.34 -10.44 -0.37
CA THR A 102 -4.63 -9.43 -1.16
C THR A 102 -3.54 -9.99 -2.08
N LEU A 103 -3.38 -11.31 -2.19
CA LEU A 103 -2.33 -11.92 -3.02
C LEU A 103 -2.44 -11.50 -4.49
N LEU A 104 -3.65 -11.44 -5.04
CA LEU A 104 -3.84 -11.02 -6.43
C LEU A 104 -3.52 -9.53 -6.62
N ALA A 105 -3.93 -8.66 -5.70
CA ALA A 105 -3.58 -7.24 -5.74
C ALA A 105 -2.05 -7.03 -5.65
N HIS A 106 -1.37 -7.76 -4.76
CA HIS A 106 0.09 -7.74 -4.66
C HIS A 106 0.78 -8.26 -5.91
N ARG A 107 0.24 -9.31 -6.56
CA ARG A 107 0.74 -9.82 -7.84
C ARG A 107 0.64 -8.77 -8.94
N LEU A 108 -0.45 -8.01 -9.03
CA LEU A 108 -0.56 -6.92 -10.00
C LEU A 108 0.49 -5.84 -9.78
N CYS A 109 0.65 -5.38 -8.53
CA CYS A 109 1.65 -4.36 -8.21
C CYS A 109 3.07 -4.85 -8.49
N TYR A 110 3.38 -6.11 -8.16
CA TYR A 110 4.66 -6.74 -8.49
C TYR A 110 4.89 -6.83 -10.00
N ARG A 111 3.89 -7.27 -10.77
CA ARG A 111 3.96 -7.37 -12.24
C ARG A 111 4.25 -6.01 -12.87
N ALA A 112 3.50 -4.97 -12.49
CA ALA A 112 3.67 -3.62 -13.04
C ALA A 112 5.11 -3.12 -12.84
N GLN A 113 5.67 -3.30 -11.64
CA GLN A 113 7.05 -2.93 -11.34
C GLN A 113 8.06 -3.77 -12.12
N ARG A 114 7.85 -5.10 -12.21
CA ARG A 114 8.74 -6.03 -12.92
C ARG A 114 8.79 -5.76 -14.43
N LEU A 115 7.68 -5.34 -15.03
CA LEU A 115 7.59 -4.98 -16.45
C LEU A 115 8.12 -3.57 -16.75
N GLY A 116 8.55 -2.82 -15.73
CA GLY A 116 9.09 -1.48 -15.91
C GLY A 116 8.01 -0.42 -16.19
N SER A 117 6.78 -0.61 -15.69
CA SER A 117 5.76 0.43 -15.74
C SER A 117 6.29 1.72 -15.12
N THR A 118 5.92 2.85 -15.70
CA THR A 118 6.39 4.16 -15.22
C THR A 118 5.95 4.39 -13.77
N PRO A 119 6.69 5.19 -12.98
CA PRO A 119 6.30 5.50 -11.60
C PRO A 119 4.86 6.04 -11.49
N ALA A 120 4.43 6.83 -12.48
CA ALA A 120 3.06 7.35 -12.54
C ALA A 120 2.00 6.24 -12.69
N ARG A 121 2.26 5.21 -13.50
CA ARG A 121 1.33 4.07 -13.66
C ARG A 121 1.26 3.20 -12.41
N VAL A 122 2.40 2.95 -11.76
CA VAL A 122 2.44 2.20 -10.50
C VAL A 122 1.73 2.98 -9.39
N ALA A 123 1.91 4.30 -9.32
CA ALA A 123 1.19 5.16 -8.38
C ALA A 123 -0.33 5.12 -8.66
N ALA A 124 -0.76 5.26 -9.92
CA ALA A 124 -2.17 5.18 -10.29
C ALA A 124 -2.81 3.83 -9.92
N LEU A 125 -2.12 2.71 -10.16
CA LEU A 125 -2.60 1.38 -9.80
C LEU A 125 -2.76 1.23 -8.28
N THR A 126 -1.75 1.64 -7.52
CA THR A 126 -1.79 1.51 -6.05
C THR A 126 -2.82 2.43 -5.42
N ASP A 127 -3.01 3.65 -5.95
CA ASP A 127 -4.13 4.52 -5.60
C ASP A 127 -5.48 3.88 -5.92
N ALA A 128 -5.64 3.31 -7.11
CA ALA A 128 -6.87 2.65 -7.51
C ALA A 128 -7.22 1.48 -6.57
N LEU A 129 -6.23 0.65 -6.20
CA LEU A 129 -6.39 -0.45 -5.25
C LEU A 129 -6.85 0.02 -3.87
N PHE A 130 -6.19 1.03 -3.30
CA PHE A 130 -6.58 1.57 -1.99
C PHE A 130 -7.97 2.21 -2.03
N ARG A 131 -8.26 3.04 -3.04
CA ARG A 131 -9.56 3.71 -3.17
C ARG A 131 -10.69 2.70 -3.41
N ALA A 132 -10.46 1.69 -4.24
CA ALA A 132 -11.42 0.62 -4.49
C ALA A 132 -11.85 -0.05 -3.18
N HIS A 133 -10.90 -0.43 -2.34
CA HIS A 133 -11.21 -1.07 -1.07
C HIS A 133 -11.82 -0.08 -0.06
N PHE A 134 -11.13 1.02 0.23
CA PHE A 134 -11.44 1.87 1.38
C PHE A 134 -12.49 2.96 1.15
N GLN A 135 -12.74 3.35 -0.10
CA GLN A 135 -13.68 4.43 -0.42
C GLN A 135 -14.89 3.93 -1.21
N LEU A 136 -14.70 2.88 -2.02
CA LEU A 136 -15.75 2.32 -2.86
C LEU A 136 -16.36 1.03 -2.29
N GLY A 137 -15.64 0.33 -1.40
CA GLY A 137 -16.07 -0.94 -0.81
C GLY A 137 -15.98 -2.13 -1.77
N LEU A 138 -15.16 -2.02 -2.82
CA LEU A 138 -14.94 -3.08 -3.81
C LEU A 138 -14.02 -4.17 -3.25
N ASP A 139 -14.22 -5.39 -3.74
CA ASP A 139 -13.42 -6.55 -3.38
C ASP A 139 -12.15 -6.60 -4.23
N ILE A 140 -11.00 -6.24 -3.65
CA ILE A 140 -9.70 -6.30 -4.32
C ILE A 140 -9.05 -7.70 -4.27
N GLY A 141 -9.81 -8.72 -3.89
CA GLY A 141 -9.49 -10.13 -4.08
C GLY A 141 -10.19 -10.73 -5.30
N ASP A 142 -11.17 -10.04 -5.88
CA ASP A 142 -11.88 -10.45 -7.09
C ASP A 142 -11.05 -10.14 -8.37
N PRO A 143 -10.74 -11.16 -9.21
CA PRO A 143 -9.96 -10.97 -10.43
C PRO A 143 -10.57 -9.96 -11.41
N GLU A 144 -11.90 -9.91 -11.55
CA GLU A 144 -12.56 -9.00 -12.49
C GLU A 144 -12.42 -7.55 -12.03
N THR A 145 -12.70 -7.28 -10.75
CA THR A 145 -12.46 -5.98 -10.12
C THR A 145 -11.01 -5.54 -10.33
N LEU A 146 -10.04 -6.43 -10.11
CA LEU A 146 -8.62 -6.13 -10.28
C LEU A 146 -8.23 -5.84 -11.74
N ALA A 147 -8.81 -6.55 -12.71
CA ALA A 147 -8.58 -6.31 -14.13
C ALA A 147 -9.09 -4.92 -14.57
N GLU A 148 -10.25 -4.49 -14.07
CA GLU A 148 -10.79 -3.14 -14.33
C GLU A 148 -9.90 -2.04 -13.74
N LEU A 149 -9.42 -2.22 -12.50
CA LEU A 149 -8.54 -1.24 -11.84
C LEU A 149 -7.18 -1.10 -12.57
N ALA A 150 -6.62 -2.23 -13.02
CA ALA A 150 -5.39 -2.23 -13.81
C ALA A 150 -5.59 -1.56 -15.17
N ALA A 151 -6.71 -1.84 -15.85
CA ALA A 151 -7.05 -1.20 -17.11
C ALA A 151 -7.18 0.32 -16.99
N GLY A 152 -7.84 0.81 -15.92
CA GLY A 152 -7.92 2.23 -15.60
C GLY A 152 -6.56 2.90 -15.31
N SER A 153 -5.53 2.09 -15.04
CA SER A 153 -4.14 2.54 -14.80
C SER A 153 -3.25 2.43 -16.04
N GLY A 154 -3.82 2.05 -17.19
CA GLY A 154 -3.15 1.97 -18.49
C GLY A 154 -2.61 0.60 -18.88
N GLU A 155 -3.01 -0.48 -18.18
CA GLU A 155 -2.74 -1.87 -18.55
C GLU A 155 -3.80 -2.40 -19.53
N ARG A 156 -3.50 -3.50 -20.24
CA ARG A 156 -4.51 -4.18 -21.09
C ARG A 156 -5.33 -5.14 -20.24
N ARG A 157 -6.63 -4.90 -20.12
CA ARG A 157 -7.58 -5.71 -19.33
C ARG A 157 -7.43 -7.22 -19.59
N ASP A 158 -7.42 -7.64 -20.86
CA ASP A 158 -7.37 -9.06 -21.22
C ASP A 158 -6.05 -9.72 -20.78
N GLU A 159 -4.91 -9.03 -20.91
CA GLU A 159 -3.61 -9.53 -20.44
C GLU A 159 -3.57 -9.65 -18.92
N ILE A 160 -4.25 -8.74 -18.22
CA ILE A 160 -4.37 -8.78 -16.76
C ILE A 160 -5.29 -9.92 -16.32
N ALA A 161 -6.42 -10.12 -16.98
CA ALA A 161 -7.32 -11.23 -16.71
C ALA A 161 -6.62 -12.58 -16.90
N GLU A 162 -5.90 -12.77 -18.01
CA GLU A 162 -5.09 -13.97 -18.26
C GLU A 162 -4.02 -14.17 -17.18
N TYR A 163 -3.32 -13.10 -16.81
CA TYR A 163 -2.31 -13.13 -15.76
C TYR A 163 -2.92 -13.55 -14.40
N LEU A 164 -4.05 -12.96 -14.02
CA LEU A 164 -4.73 -13.24 -12.75
C LEU A 164 -5.30 -14.66 -12.68
N ALA A 165 -5.73 -15.21 -13.82
CA ALA A 165 -6.16 -16.60 -13.95
C ALA A 165 -5.01 -17.62 -13.86
N SER A 166 -3.77 -17.18 -14.08
CA SER A 166 -2.56 -18.01 -13.95
C SER A 166 -1.96 -17.96 -12.53
N ASP A 167 -0.92 -18.78 -12.29
CA ASP A 167 -0.09 -18.73 -11.08
C ASP A 167 1.19 -17.89 -11.22
N ALA A 168 1.34 -17.14 -12.32
CA ALA A 168 2.52 -16.32 -12.58
C ALA A 168 2.82 -15.37 -11.40
N ASP A 169 4.08 -15.31 -10.99
CA ASP A 169 4.61 -14.51 -9.88
C ASP A 169 4.03 -14.82 -8.48
N ARG A 170 3.10 -15.78 -8.32
CA ARG A 170 2.49 -16.11 -7.01
C ARG A 170 3.55 -16.43 -5.95
N GLU A 171 4.42 -17.39 -6.25
CA GLU A 171 5.49 -17.78 -5.32
C GLU A 171 6.50 -16.67 -5.10
N ALA A 172 6.80 -15.86 -6.12
CA ALA A 172 7.75 -14.76 -6.01
C ALA A 172 7.26 -13.72 -5.00
N VAL A 173 5.98 -13.33 -5.08
CA VAL A 173 5.33 -12.41 -4.15
C VAL A 173 5.30 -12.99 -2.73
N GLN A 174 4.93 -14.27 -2.57
CA GLN A 174 4.90 -14.92 -1.26
C GLN A 174 6.30 -15.04 -0.64
N ARG A 175 7.32 -15.42 -1.43
CA ARG A 175 8.72 -15.47 -0.97
C ARG A 175 9.22 -14.09 -0.57
N MET A 176 8.87 -13.05 -1.32
CA MET A 176 9.23 -11.67 -1.01
C MET A 176 8.63 -11.22 0.32
N ALA A 177 7.32 -11.41 0.51
CA ALA A 177 6.63 -11.08 1.76
C ALA A 177 7.21 -11.85 2.97
N GLY A 178 7.48 -13.15 2.80
CA GLY A 178 8.12 -13.96 3.83
C GLY A 178 9.56 -13.52 4.13
N GLY A 179 10.30 -13.04 3.13
CA GLY A 179 11.63 -12.46 3.28
C GLY A 179 11.65 -11.21 4.15
N LEU A 180 10.69 -10.30 3.93
CA LEU A 180 10.57 -9.05 4.70
C LEU A 180 10.29 -9.31 6.18
N ARG A 181 9.42 -10.28 6.48
CA ARG A 181 9.18 -10.72 7.87
C ARG A 181 10.44 -11.28 8.52
N ARG A 182 11.21 -12.12 7.82
CA ARG A 182 12.51 -12.62 8.33
C ARG A 182 13.54 -11.52 8.54
N GLN A 183 13.39 -10.39 7.87
CA GLN A 183 14.22 -9.20 8.04
C GLN A 183 13.74 -8.28 9.17
N GLY A 184 12.70 -8.69 9.94
CA GLY A 184 12.20 -7.97 11.11
C GLY A 184 11.10 -6.94 10.80
N VAL A 185 10.53 -6.96 9.59
CA VAL A 185 9.35 -6.14 9.29
C VAL A 185 8.11 -6.86 9.79
N ASP A 186 7.59 -6.44 10.96
CA ASP A 186 6.43 -7.06 11.61
C ASP A 186 5.15 -6.22 11.55
N SER A 187 5.25 -4.96 11.13
CA SER A 187 4.11 -4.04 10.98
C SER A 187 4.23 -3.20 9.71
N VAL A 188 3.08 -2.71 9.25
CA VAL A 188 2.97 -1.87 8.04
C VAL A 188 2.07 -0.65 8.29
N PRO A 189 2.26 0.47 7.58
CA PRO A 189 3.28 0.70 6.56
C PRO A 189 4.69 0.75 7.15
N PHE A 190 5.68 0.29 6.39
CA PHE A 190 7.09 0.40 6.74
C PHE A 190 7.87 0.91 5.53
N PHE A 191 8.65 1.96 5.72
CA PHE A 191 9.42 2.60 4.66
C PHE A 191 10.89 2.26 4.83
N ILE A 192 11.54 1.84 3.75
CA ILE A 192 12.98 1.60 3.68
C ILE A 192 13.56 2.64 2.72
N ILE A 193 14.15 3.69 3.28
CA ILE A 193 14.64 4.83 2.53
C ILE A 193 16.10 4.56 2.16
N HIS A 194 16.35 4.51 0.86
CA HIS A 194 17.64 4.28 0.22
C HIS A 194 18.40 3.05 0.78
N ARG A 195 17.66 2.01 1.19
CA ARG A 195 18.21 0.79 1.82
C ARG A 195 19.05 1.06 3.08
N LYS A 196 18.87 2.22 3.72
CA LYS A 196 19.68 2.69 4.86
C LYS A 196 18.84 2.94 6.10
N ILE A 197 17.70 3.63 5.95
CA ILE A 197 16.88 4.07 7.09
C ILE A 197 15.52 3.40 7.02
N GLY A 198 15.13 2.72 8.10
CA GLY A 198 13.80 2.16 8.27
C GLY A 198 12.90 3.12 9.06
N VAL A 199 11.66 3.31 8.58
CA VAL A 199 10.64 4.14 9.26
C VAL A 199 9.36 3.32 9.39
N ALA A 200 8.92 3.10 10.63
CA ALA A 200 7.71 2.32 10.91
C ALA A 200 6.47 3.22 11.12
N GLY A 201 5.34 2.75 10.61
CA GLY A 201 4.03 3.39 10.77
C GLY A 201 3.82 4.58 9.83
N ALA A 202 2.58 5.06 9.77
CA ALA A 202 2.18 6.19 8.93
C ALA A 202 2.67 7.53 9.50
N GLN A 203 3.99 7.75 9.52
CA GLN A 203 4.60 9.01 9.99
C GLN A 203 4.13 10.21 9.16
N SER A 204 4.21 11.41 9.74
CA SER A 204 3.81 12.65 9.04
C SER A 204 4.66 12.88 7.79
N ALA A 205 4.11 13.62 6.81
CA ALA A 205 4.83 13.99 5.59
C ALA A 205 6.16 14.69 5.91
N ALA A 206 6.19 15.56 6.93
CA ALA A 206 7.40 16.24 7.38
C ALA A 206 8.47 15.26 7.88
N VAL A 207 8.11 14.24 8.67
CA VAL A 207 9.05 13.22 9.15
C VAL A 207 9.58 12.38 7.98
N LEU A 208 8.70 11.97 7.05
CA LEU A 208 9.11 11.20 5.87
C LEU A 208 10.06 12.03 4.98
N GLY A 209 9.72 13.29 4.71
CA GLY A 209 10.55 14.21 3.93
C GLY A 209 11.92 14.44 4.55
N ALA A 210 11.96 14.74 5.87
CA ALA A 210 13.22 14.89 6.60
C ALA A 210 14.09 13.61 6.54
N THR A 211 13.47 12.44 6.64
CA THR A 211 14.20 11.16 6.56
C THR A 211 14.76 10.90 5.15
N ILE A 212 14.03 11.28 4.10
CA ILE A 212 14.51 11.21 2.72
C ILE A 212 15.76 12.10 2.55
N LEU A 213 15.73 13.34 3.05
CA LEU A 213 16.88 14.25 3.02
C LEU A 213 18.06 13.74 3.85
N GLN A 214 17.79 13.14 5.01
CA GLN A 214 18.82 12.51 5.83
C GLN A 214 19.50 11.36 5.07
N ALA A 215 18.74 10.53 4.35
CA ALA A 215 19.28 9.41 3.58
C ALA A 215 20.17 9.85 2.40
N LEU A 216 19.95 11.07 1.88
CA LEU A 216 20.81 11.73 0.88
C LEU A 216 22.13 12.25 1.47
N GLY A 217 22.29 12.25 2.80
CA GLY A 217 23.44 12.84 3.48
C GLY A 217 23.33 14.36 3.67
N GLU A 218 22.13 14.91 3.51
CA GLU A 218 21.87 16.35 3.55
C GLU A 218 21.14 16.78 4.84
N GLY A 219 20.93 15.84 5.76
CA GLY A 219 20.23 16.04 7.05
C GLY A 219 21.08 16.71 8.14
N GLY A 220 22.03 17.58 7.79
CA GLY A 220 22.92 18.21 8.77
C GLY A 220 23.41 19.58 8.31
N GLN A 221 22.64 20.61 8.66
CA GLN A 221 23.12 21.96 8.98
C GLN A 221 21.98 22.72 9.65
N ALA A 222 21.94 22.64 10.97
CA ALA A 222 21.42 23.69 11.86
C ALA A 222 22.61 24.20 12.67
#